data_AF-A0AAD9FXR1-F1
#
_entry.id   AF-A0AAD9FXR1-F1
#
_cell.length_a   1.000
_cell.length_b   1.000
_cell.length_c   1.000
_cell.angle_alpha   90.00
_cell.angle_beta   90.00
_cell.angle_gamma   90.00
#
_symmetry.space_group_name_H-M   'P 1'
#
loop_
_entity.id
_entity.type
_entity.pdbx_description
1 polymer ?
#
loop_
_entity_poly.entity_id
_entity_poly.type
_entity_poly.pdbx_seq_one_letter_code
_entity_poly.pdbx_strand_id
1 'polypeptide(L)'
;MFQRLLFHSRSAFSHSPPLRSSSLSPLCRTRLDTLTCPVRTMSGSDDDFSSRPAAKRVRSEQDHSKGDTKAREEKIQGEKNGENGKSGKGEEHHDEDWKKAPPFQIGESWEGWTTKWRSSCWCGKTAFVFCADPLQNKYCHCEDCQRLHGAPFQHASVFEKKNVRLDSSPEWLGFLSAHGEVHPLSSTPTPLPRKTSCRACGSPLFDEGRNMCIAFPPTFEFARTKKELDKYKETGGAERPHGKGEEGGKQIGLPPAFQPNCHIFYERRLVDVKDGLVKWRGMNDDSEQMKEDERP
;
A
#
# COMPACT_ATOMS: atom_id res chain seq x y z
N MET A 1 -7.29 -10.15 -55.35
CA MET A 1 -7.95 -11.14 -56.23
C MET A 1 -6.95 -12.23 -56.55
N PHE A 2 -7.29 -13.47 -56.18
CA PHE A 2 -6.73 -14.77 -56.61
C PHE A 2 -5.23 -15.07 -56.40
N GLN A 3 -4.77 -16.32 -56.28
CA GLN A 3 -5.12 -17.54 -55.54
C GLN A 3 -3.92 -18.49 -55.75
N ARG A 4 -3.57 -19.25 -54.72
CA ARG A 4 -2.70 -20.45 -54.61
C ARG A 4 -2.16 -21.11 -55.90
N LEU A 5 -0.97 -21.73 -55.82
CA LEU A 5 -0.77 -23.20 -55.90
C LEU A 5 0.69 -23.66 -55.57
N LEU A 6 0.75 -24.67 -54.68
CA LEU A 6 1.63 -25.85 -54.59
C LEU A 6 3.17 -25.73 -54.50
N PHE A 7 3.71 -26.19 -53.36
CA PHE A 7 4.98 -26.94 -53.32
C PHE A 7 4.77 -28.29 -52.62
N HIS A 8 5.47 -29.30 -53.17
CA HIS A 8 5.31 -30.72 -52.92
C HIS A 8 5.93 -31.20 -51.60
N SER A 9 5.28 -32.20 -51.02
CA SER A 9 5.76 -33.10 -49.97
C SER A 9 6.86 -34.03 -50.47
N ARG A 10 7.86 -34.31 -49.63
CA ARG A 10 8.53 -35.62 -49.53
C ARG A 10 9.25 -35.79 -48.19
N SER A 11 8.89 -36.86 -47.50
CA SER A 11 9.50 -37.36 -46.27
C SER A 11 10.84 -38.06 -46.55
N ALA A 12 11.77 -38.02 -45.60
CA ALA A 12 12.80 -39.05 -45.45
C ALA A 12 13.09 -39.29 -43.96
N PHE A 13 12.82 -40.52 -43.54
CA PHE A 13 13.25 -41.12 -42.27
C PHE A 13 14.78 -41.31 -42.25
N SER A 14 15.39 -41.16 -41.08
CA SER A 14 16.72 -41.69 -40.78
C SER A 14 16.76 -42.10 -39.30
N HIS A 15 16.96 -43.41 -39.08
CA HIS A 15 17.20 -44.02 -37.77
C HIS A 15 18.68 -43.92 -37.40
N SER A 16 18.98 -43.85 -36.10
CA SER A 16 20.32 -44.12 -35.56
C SER A 16 20.25 -44.76 -34.15
N PRO A 17 21.27 -45.53 -33.74
CA PRO A 17 21.17 -46.73 -32.88
C PRO A 17 21.48 -46.45 -31.39
N PRO A 18 21.39 -47.47 -30.49
CA PRO A 18 21.35 -47.24 -29.05
C PRO A 18 22.75 -47.21 -28.43
N LEU A 19 22.93 -46.35 -27.41
CA LEU A 19 24.17 -46.29 -26.62
C LEU A 19 24.02 -47.03 -25.28
N ARG A 20 24.99 -47.91 -25.04
CA ARG A 20 25.21 -48.71 -23.83
C ARG A 20 25.64 -47.84 -22.64
N SER A 21 25.22 -48.30 -21.47
CA SER A 21 25.52 -47.79 -20.13
C SER A 21 26.98 -47.97 -19.72
N SER A 22 27.59 -46.93 -19.17
CA SER A 22 28.78 -47.01 -18.31
C SER A 22 28.40 -46.72 -16.85
N SER A 23 29.00 -47.51 -15.97
CA SER A 23 28.74 -47.64 -14.54
C SER A 23 29.26 -46.48 -13.71
N LEU A 24 28.47 -46.02 -12.73
CA LEU A 24 28.94 -45.27 -11.57
C LEU A 24 28.58 -46.03 -10.29
N SER A 25 29.60 -46.24 -9.45
CA SER A 25 29.56 -46.83 -8.11
C SER A 25 29.05 -45.83 -7.05
N PRO A 26 28.66 -46.31 -5.85
CA PRO A 26 27.48 -45.80 -5.15
C PRO A 26 27.81 -45.04 -3.86
N LEU A 27 27.23 -43.85 -3.65
CA LEU A 27 27.05 -43.31 -2.31
C LEU A 27 25.73 -42.52 -2.20
N CYS A 28 24.93 -42.92 -1.21
CA CYS A 28 23.79 -42.23 -0.61
C CYS A 28 22.51 -42.04 -1.45
N ARG A 29 21.71 -43.12 -1.56
CA ARG A 29 20.26 -43.02 -1.81
C ARG A 29 19.54 -42.93 -0.45
N THR A 30 19.09 -41.74 -0.06
CA THR A 30 18.01 -41.61 0.93
C THR A 30 16.67 -41.76 0.24
N ARG A 31 15.83 -42.64 0.81
CA ARG A 31 14.53 -43.06 0.30
C ARG A 31 13.56 -41.87 0.20
N LEU A 32 12.91 -41.71 -0.95
CA LEU A 32 11.57 -41.11 -0.99
C LEU A 32 10.62 -42.20 -0.51
N ASP A 33 10.35 -42.23 0.79
CA ASP A 33 9.21 -42.97 1.31
C ASP A 33 7.95 -42.15 0.95
N THR A 34 7.12 -42.73 0.10
CA THR A 34 5.76 -42.27 -0.15
C THR A 34 4.96 -42.38 1.14
N LEU A 35 4.81 -41.28 1.86
CA LEU A 35 3.82 -41.18 2.92
C LEU A 35 2.44 -41.06 2.28
N THR A 36 1.77 -42.20 2.11
CA THR A 36 0.33 -42.24 1.94
C THR A 36 -0.31 -41.78 3.26
N CYS A 37 -0.92 -40.59 3.27
CA CYS A 37 -1.80 -40.20 4.36
C CYS A 37 -2.93 -41.22 4.48
N PRO A 38 -3.19 -41.82 5.65
CA PRO A 38 -4.34 -42.69 5.82
C PRO A 38 -5.60 -41.81 5.77
N VAL A 39 -6.39 -41.98 4.70
CA VAL A 39 -7.76 -41.46 4.66
C VAL A 39 -8.57 -42.26 5.67
N ARG A 40 -8.73 -41.69 6.86
CA ARG A 40 -9.65 -42.20 7.88
C ARG A 40 -11.04 -41.80 7.44
N THR A 41 -11.81 -42.75 6.91
CA THR A 41 -13.26 -42.57 6.73
C THR A 41 -13.89 -42.50 8.11
N MET A 42 -14.08 -41.28 8.63
CA MET A 42 -14.91 -41.02 9.81
C MET A 42 -16.31 -40.70 9.29
N SER A 43 -17.21 -41.66 9.44
CA SER A 43 -18.65 -41.40 9.41
C SER A 43 -19.03 -40.69 10.72
N GLY A 44 -19.35 -39.40 10.65
CA GLY A 44 -19.82 -38.65 11.81
C GLY A 44 -19.92 -37.15 11.52
N SER A 45 -21.17 -36.66 11.50
CA SER A 45 -21.72 -35.31 11.67
C SER A 45 -20.92 -34.07 11.25
N ASP A 46 -21.61 -33.19 10.52
CA ASP A 46 -21.25 -31.82 10.14
C ASP A 46 -20.53 -31.04 11.26
N ASP A 47 -19.20 -30.94 11.17
CA ASP A 47 -18.40 -30.04 12.00
C ASP A 47 -17.90 -28.84 11.19
N ASP A 48 -18.42 -27.70 11.61
CA ASP A 48 -18.05 -26.32 11.35
C ASP A 48 -16.56 -26.11 10.97
N PHE A 49 -16.33 -25.47 9.82
CA PHE A 49 -15.02 -25.02 9.36
C PHE A 49 -14.58 -23.83 10.25
N SER A 50 -14.21 -24.12 11.50
CA SER A 50 -13.89 -23.09 12.49
C SER A 50 -12.69 -22.25 12.03
N SER A 51 -12.99 -21.09 11.43
CA SER A 51 -12.00 -20.05 11.22
C SER A 51 -11.39 -19.72 12.58
N ARG A 52 -10.05 -19.68 12.67
CA ARG A 52 -9.39 -19.20 13.89
C ARG A 52 -10.01 -17.84 14.25
N PRO A 53 -10.50 -17.64 15.49
CA PRO A 53 -11.03 -16.35 15.89
C PRO A 53 -9.93 -15.30 15.67
N ALA A 54 -10.32 -14.15 15.11
CA ALA A 54 -9.39 -13.04 14.91
C ALA A 54 -8.67 -12.77 16.25
N ALA A 55 -7.34 -12.76 16.25
CA ALA A 55 -6.59 -12.42 17.44
C ALA A 55 -7.09 -11.08 17.96
N LYS A 56 -7.51 -11.02 19.23
CA LYS A 56 -7.88 -9.76 19.88
C LYS A 56 -6.67 -8.83 19.75
N ARG A 57 -6.81 -7.77 18.96
CA ARG A 57 -5.76 -6.77 18.81
C ARG A 57 -5.60 -6.08 20.16
N VAL A 58 -4.50 -6.33 20.87
CA VAL A 58 -4.07 -5.44 21.95
C VAL A 58 -3.53 -4.20 21.25
N ARG A 59 -4.41 -3.23 21.05
CA ARG A 59 -4.09 -1.96 20.41
C ARG A 59 -3.01 -1.28 21.26
N SER A 60 -1.84 -1.05 20.65
CA SER A 60 -0.72 -0.46 21.39
C SER A 60 -1.14 0.86 22.03
N GLU A 61 -0.59 1.20 23.20
CA GLU A 61 -1.01 2.43 23.86
C GLU A 61 -0.70 3.70 23.06
N GLN A 62 0.17 3.54 22.06
CA GLN A 62 0.78 4.53 21.19
C GLN A 62 0.04 4.73 19.85
N ASP A 63 -1.20 4.25 19.73
CA ASP A 63 -2.02 4.55 18.55
C ASP A 63 -2.36 6.05 18.45
N HIS A 64 -1.90 6.66 17.37
CA HIS A 64 -2.09 8.07 17.04
C HIS A 64 -3.53 8.53 16.85
N SER A 65 -4.47 7.59 16.72
CA SER A 65 -5.90 7.91 16.57
C SER A 65 -6.64 8.06 17.91
N LYS A 66 -6.01 7.77 19.05
CA LYS A 66 -6.64 7.73 20.38
C LYS A 66 -7.30 9.04 20.84
N GLY A 67 -6.74 10.20 20.49
CA GLY A 67 -7.22 11.49 20.99
C GLY A 67 -8.62 11.86 20.50
N ASP A 68 -8.90 11.60 19.22
CA ASP A 68 -10.19 11.95 18.59
C ASP A 68 -11.24 10.81 18.69
N THR A 69 -10.80 9.58 18.99
CA THR A 69 -11.64 8.37 18.96
C THR A 69 -12.48 8.17 20.20
N LYS A 70 -11.91 8.40 21.38
CA LYS A 70 -12.62 8.21 22.65
C LYS A 70 -13.88 9.08 22.74
N ALA A 71 -13.78 10.34 22.31
CA ALA A 71 -14.89 11.28 22.27
C ALA A 71 -16.01 10.90 21.28
N ARG A 72 -15.70 10.13 20.23
CA ARG A 72 -16.68 9.68 19.23
C ARG A 72 -17.33 8.36 19.60
N GLU A 73 -16.58 7.44 20.19
CA GLU A 73 -17.13 6.17 20.72
C GLU A 73 -18.12 6.42 21.87
N GLU A 74 -17.82 7.39 22.75
CA GLU A 74 -18.74 7.84 23.80
C GLU A 74 -20.04 8.45 23.24
N LYS A 75 -19.97 9.21 22.12
CA LYS A 75 -21.16 9.74 21.43
C LYS A 75 -22.03 8.64 20.80
N ILE A 76 -21.41 7.68 20.13
CA ILE A 76 -22.12 6.57 19.45
C ILE A 76 -22.79 5.63 20.47
N GLN A 77 -22.19 5.44 21.66
CA GLN A 77 -22.82 4.66 22.73
C GLN A 77 -23.96 5.44 23.42
N GLY A 78 -23.88 6.77 23.50
CA GLY A 78 -24.98 7.62 23.97
C GLY A 78 -26.21 7.58 23.06
N GLU A 79 -26.01 7.54 21.74
CA GLU A 79 -27.10 7.51 20.75
C GLU A 79 -27.85 6.16 20.70
N LYS A 80 -27.18 5.04 21.00
CA LYS A 80 -27.80 3.70 21.01
C LYS A 80 -28.70 3.41 22.22
N ASN A 81 -28.62 4.22 23.28
CA ASN A 81 -29.44 4.03 24.49
C ASN A 81 -30.73 4.88 24.49
N GLY A 82 -31.05 5.54 23.37
CA GLY A 82 -32.18 6.47 23.27
C GLY A 82 -33.07 6.27 22.04
N GLU A 83 -33.39 5.03 21.64
CA GLU A 83 -34.44 4.81 20.64
C GLU A 83 -35.83 4.85 21.29
N ASN A 84 -36.61 5.90 20.99
CA ASN A 84 -38.05 5.73 20.84
C ASN A 84 -38.63 6.70 19.78
N GLY A 85 -38.88 6.14 18.59
CA GLY A 85 -39.96 6.49 17.67
C GLY A 85 -40.12 7.93 17.16
N LYS A 86 -39.73 8.18 15.90
CA LYS A 86 -40.64 8.78 14.90
C LYS A 86 -40.08 8.66 13.48
N SER A 87 -40.81 7.97 12.62
CA SER A 87 -40.67 8.01 11.17
C SER A 87 -40.91 9.43 10.66
N GLY A 88 -39.96 10.00 9.90
CA GLY A 88 -40.13 11.31 9.31
C GLY A 88 -39.02 11.75 8.36
N LYS A 89 -39.32 11.63 7.06
CA LYS A 89 -38.75 12.30 5.88
C LYS A 89 -37.32 11.93 5.47
N GLY A 90 -37.25 11.37 4.25
CA GLY A 90 -36.01 11.05 3.56
C GLY A 90 -35.15 12.30 3.39
N GLU A 91 -33.94 12.20 3.91
CA GLU A 91 -32.84 13.08 3.57
C GLU A 91 -32.27 12.59 2.24
N GLU A 92 -32.25 13.46 1.23
CA GLU A 92 -31.53 13.18 -0.01
C GLU A 92 -30.05 13.01 0.32
N HIS A 93 -29.60 11.76 0.27
CA HIS A 93 -28.20 11.39 0.46
C HIS A 93 -27.35 12.02 -0.65
N HIS A 94 -26.67 13.12 -0.31
CA HIS A 94 -25.57 13.67 -1.10
C HIS A 94 -24.32 12.77 -0.99
N ASP A 95 -24.41 11.52 -1.45
CA ASP A 95 -23.37 10.48 -1.29
C ASP A 95 -22.04 10.79 -2.03
N GLU A 96 -21.97 11.90 -2.77
CA GLU A 96 -20.88 12.22 -3.69
C GLU A 96 -20.17 13.55 -3.42
N ASP A 97 -20.57 14.30 -2.39
CA ASP A 97 -19.96 15.61 -2.12
C ASP A 97 -18.49 15.52 -1.70
N TRP A 98 -18.06 14.38 -1.17
CA TRP A 98 -16.65 14.12 -0.86
C TRP A 98 -15.74 14.14 -2.09
N LYS A 99 -16.26 13.86 -3.29
CA LYS A 99 -15.51 13.93 -4.57
C LYS A 99 -15.18 15.37 -4.99
N LYS A 100 -15.79 16.36 -4.35
CA LYS A 100 -15.51 17.79 -4.55
C LYS A 100 -14.52 18.34 -3.53
N ALA A 101 -14.17 17.55 -2.52
CA ALA A 101 -13.25 17.94 -1.47
C ALA A 101 -11.84 17.36 -1.74
N PRO A 102 -10.75 18.09 -1.42
CA PRO A 102 -9.43 17.50 -1.44
C PRO A 102 -9.38 16.28 -0.49
N PRO A 103 -8.58 15.24 -0.77
CA PRO A 103 -7.71 15.06 -1.92
C PRO A 103 -8.42 14.38 -3.11
N PHE A 104 -9.75 14.34 -3.16
CA PHE A 104 -10.52 13.59 -4.15
C PHE A 104 -11.21 14.44 -5.20
N GLN A 105 -10.90 15.75 -5.24
CA GLN A 105 -11.39 16.68 -6.26
C GLN A 105 -11.19 16.13 -7.67
N ILE A 106 -12.29 15.80 -8.34
CA ILE A 106 -12.34 15.38 -9.74
C ILE A 106 -13.00 16.48 -10.57
N GLY A 107 -12.37 16.89 -11.67
CA GLY A 107 -13.04 17.62 -12.75
C GLY A 107 -13.19 19.15 -12.61
N GLU A 108 -12.65 19.79 -11.57
CA GLU A 108 -12.52 21.26 -11.55
C GLU A 108 -11.44 21.73 -12.54
N SER A 109 -11.51 23.00 -13.00
CA SER A 109 -10.53 23.55 -13.93
C SER A 109 -9.13 23.46 -13.31
N TRP A 110 -8.17 22.97 -14.09
CA TRP A 110 -6.80 22.68 -13.68
C TRP A 110 -5.94 23.97 -13.65
N GLU A 111 -6.61 25.13 -13.63
CA GLU A 111 -6.03 26.43 -13.85
C GLU A 111 -5.19 26.83 -12.63
N GLY A 112 -3.90 27.09 -12.86
CA GLY A 112 -2.94 27.35 -11.79
C GLY A 112 -2.37 26.10 -11.09
N TRP A 113 -2.82 24.88 -11.42
CA TRP A 113 -2.22 23.68 -10.86
C TRP A 113 -1.03 23.20 -11.69
N THR A 114 0.16 23.23 -11.09
CA THR A 114 1.34 22.54 -11.64
C THR A 114 1.62 21.30 -10.84
N THR A 115 1.49 20.13 -11.45
CA THR A 115 1.83 18.91 -10.75
C THR A 115 3.34 18.78 -10.63
N LYS A 116 3.82 18.57 -9.41
CA LYS A 116 5.21 18.29 -9.07
C LYS A 116 5.45 16.79 -8.92
N TRP A 117 4.56 16.04 -8.30
CA TRP A 117 4.74 14.60 -8.10
C TRP A 117 3.51 13.80 -8.50
N ARG A 118 3.73 12.56 -8.94
CA ARG A 118 2.67 11.58 -9.19
C ARG A 118 2.93 10.32 -8.37
N SER A 119 1.87 9.82 -7.75
CA SER A 119 1.84 8.49 -7.13
C SER A 119 0.77 7.62 -7.78
N SER A 120 1.04 6.33 -7.92
CA SER A 120 0.08 5.37 -8.44
C SER A 120 0.19 4.03 -7.71
N CYS A 121 -0.94 3.32 -7.65
CA CYS A 121 -0.95 1.96 -7.15
C CYS A 121 -0.24 1.03 -8.14
N TRP A 122 0.07 -0.20 -7.71
CA TRP A 122 0.80 -1.15 -8.55
C TRP A 122 0.15 -1.40 -9.91
N CYS A 123 -1.18 -1.48 -9.98
CA CYS A 123 -1.91 -1.70 -11.24
C CYS A 123 -2.24 -0.41 -12.01
N GLY A 124 -1.89 0.77 -11.49
CA GLY A 124 -2.13 2.07 -12.13
C GLY A 124 -3.59 2.55 -12.18
N LYS A 125 -4.56 1.76 -11.70
CA LYS A 125 -6.00 2.12 -11.72
C LYS A 125 -6.36 3.26 -10.76
N THR A 126 -5.56 3.45 -9.71
CA THR A 126 -5.72 4.53 -8.75
C THR A 126 -4.43 5.35 -8.71
N ALA A 127 -4.53 6.65 -8.94
CA ALA A 127 -3.40 7.55 -8.95
C ALA A 127 -3.75 8.91 -8.34
N PHE A 128 -2.75 9.57 -7.77
CA PHE A 128 -2.85 10.90 -7.17
C PHE A 128 -1.69 11.76 -7.63
N VAL A 129 -1.93 13.06 -7.67
CA VAL A 129 -0.97 14.07 -8.08
C VAL A 129 -0.82 15.15 -7.01
N PHE A 130 0.40 15.65 -6.86
CA PHE A 130 0.81 16.55 -5.79
C PHE A 130 1.46 17.80 -6.39
N CYS A 131 1.10 18.99 -5.92
CA CYS A 131 1.66 20.26 -6.41
C CYS A 131 2.78 20.85 -5.55
N ALA A 132 3.10 20.23 -4.40
CA ALA A 132 4.12 20.69 -3.46
C ALA A 132 5.03 19.54 -3.01
N ASP A 133 6.14 19.87 -2.36
CA ASP A 133 6.99 18.90 -1.65
C ASP A 133 6.35 18.49 -0.31
N PRO A 134 6.68 17.29 0.22
CA PRO A 134 6.19 16.89 1.54
C PRO A 134 6.80 17.81 2.62
N LEU A 135 6.01 18.10 3.64
CA LEU A 135 6.45 18.87 4.80
C LEU A 135 7.42 18.08 5.67
N GLN A 136 7.22 16.76 5.78
CA GLN A 136 8.01 15.87 6.63
C GLN A 136 8.04 14.46 6.04
N ASN A 137 9.16 13.76 6.24
CA ASN A 137 9.32 12.35 5.86
C ASN A 137 9.88 11.56 7.03
N LYS A 138 9.26 10.43 7.37
CA LYS A 138 9.61 9.62 8.54
C LYS A 138 9.49 8.13 8.25
N TYR A 139 10.27 7.31 8.94
CA TYR A 139 10.03 5.87 9.02
C TYR A 139 9.22 5.53 10.27
N CYS A 140 8.03 4.96 10.07
CA CYS A 140 7.17 4.51 11.15
C CYS A 140 7.32 3.00 11.39
N HIS A 141 7.62 2.63 12.63
CA HIS A 141 7.83 1.24 13.08
C HIS A 141 6.67 0.71 13.92
N CYS A 142 5.53 1.42 13.99
CA CYS A 142 4.40 0.93 14.77
C CYS A 142 3.83 -0.37 14.16
N GLU A 143 3.28 -1.23 15.01
CA GLU A 143 2.79 -2.55 14.58
C GLU A 143 1.65 -2.42 13.56
N ASP A 144 0.77 -1.43 13.71
CA ASP A 144 -0.33 -1.23 12.76
C ASP A 144 0.18 -0.89 11.36
N CYS A 145 1.19 -0.02 11.25
CA CYS A 145 1.83 0.28 9.97
C CYS A 145 2.58 -0.93 9.40
N GLN A 146 3.31 -1.67 10.23
CA GLN A 146 4.02 -2.88 9.78
C GLN A 146 3.05 -3.92 9.21
N ARG A 147 1.95 -4.19 9.92
CA ARG A 147 0.93 -5.18 9.52
C ARG A 147 0.14 -4.74 8.30
N LEU A 148 -0.23 -3.46 8.23
CA LEU A 148 -0.98 -2.91 7.09
C LEU A 148 -0.16 -2.99 5.80
N HIS A 149 1.13 -2.71 5.88
CA HIS A 149 2.01 -2.66 4.70
C HIS A 149 2.69 -4.00 4.41
N GLY A 150 2.68 -4.95 5.35
CA GLY A 150 3.45 -6.18 5.24
C GLY A 150 4.96 -5.92 5.17
N ALA A 151 5.44 -4.88 5.86
CA ALA A 151 6.81 -4.39 5.77
C ALA A 151 7.41 -4.13 7.16
N PRO A 152 8.75 -4.18 7.34
CA PRO A 152 9.39 -3.92 8.64
C PRO A 152 9.13 -2.52 9.20
N PHE A 153 8.86 -1.56 8.31
CA PHE A 153 8.47 -0.19 8.62
C PHE A 153 7.78 0.45 7.42
N GLN A 154 7.09 1.55 7.67
CA GLN A 154 6.38 2.32 6.67
C GLN A 154 7.09 3.67 6.45
N HIS A 155 7.37 4.02 5.19
CA HIS A 155 7.87 5.36 4.86
C HIS A 155 6.68 6.31 4.68
N ALA A 156 6.64 7.36 5.51
CA ALA A 156 5.55 8.32 5.64
C ALA A 156 5.96 9.70 5.16
N SER A 157 5.34 10.21 4.09
CA SER A 157 5.52 11.57 3.59
C SER A 157 4.27 12.41 3.82
N VAL A 158 4.41 13.49 4.58
CA VAL A 158 3.29 14.31 5.03
C VAL A 158 3.05 15.46 4.06
N PHE A 159 1.85 15.56 3.49
CA PHE A 159 1.42 16.65 2.60
C PHE A 159 0.19 17.35 3.13
N GLU A 160 0.04 18.65 2.87
CA GLU A 160 -1.24 19.33 3.07
C GLU A 160 -2.28 18.76 2.11
N LYS A 161 -3.49 18.50 2.61
CA LYS A 161 -4.57 17.85 1.85
C LYS A 161 -4.97 18.63 0.60
N LYS A 162 -4.92 19.97 0.65
CA LYS A 162 -5.16 20.87 -0.49
C LYS A 162 -4.13 20.74 -1.62
N ASN A 163 -2.94 20.20 -1.32
CA ASN A 163 -1.85 20.03 -2.30
C ASN A 163 -1.89 18.64 -2.95
N VAL A 164 -2.95 17.86 -2.74
CA VAL A 164 -3.14 16.51 -3.27
C VAL A 164 -4.48 16.44 -4.00
N ARG A 165 -4.51 15.80 -5.17
CA ARG A 165 -5.76 15.49 -5.87
C ARG A 165 -5.73 14.12 -6.53
N LEU A 166 -6.92 13.57 -6.79
CA LEU A 166 -7.09 12.33 -7.52
C LEU A 166 -6.82 12.55 -9.02
N ASP A 167 -6.04 11.65 -9.61
CA ASP A 167 -5.63 11.68 -11.03
C ASP A 167 -6.27 10.56 -11.85
N SER A 168 -7.17 9.80 -11.24
CA SER A 168 -7.81 8.61 -11.82
C SER A 168 -9.31 8.59 -11.51
N SER A 169 -10.02 7.60 -12.05
CA SER A 169 -11.41 7.33 -11.65
C SER A 169 -11.49 6.98 -10.16
N PRO A 170 -12.51 7.46 -9.42
CA PRO A 170 -12.74 7.12 -8.01
C PRO A 170 -13.26 5.69 -7.81
N GLU A 171 -13.67 5.01 -8.88
CA GLU A 171 -14.25 3.64 -8.85
C GLU A 171 -13.40 2.64 -8.05
N TRP A 172 -12.08 2.75 -8.15
CA TRP A 172 -11.14 1.83 -7.53
C TRP A 172 -10.64 2.28 -6.16
N LEU A 173 -11.20 3.34 -5.58
CA LEU A 173 -10.84 3.81 -4.23
C LEU A 173 -11.43 2.92 -3.16
N GLY A 174 -10.57 2.48 -2.24
CA GLY A 174 -10.93 1.75 -1.03
C GLY A 174 -10.59 2.59 0.19
N PHE A 175 -11.51 2.63 1.15
CA PHE A 175 -11.35 3.33 2.41
C PHE A 175 -11.40 2.35 3.57
N LEU A 176 -10.29 2.21 4.27
CA LEU A 176 -10.19 1.41 5.47
C LEU A 176 -10.34 2.33 6.68
N SER A 177 -11.37 2.08 7.50
CA SER A 177 -11.51 2.77 8.79
C SER A 177 -10.37 2.37 9.72
N ALA A 178 -9.68 3.34 10.34
CA ALA A 178 -8.75 3.06 11.44
C ALA A 178 -9.47 2.82 12.78
N HIS A 179 -10.80 2.92 12.80
CA HIS A 179 -11.65 2.85 13.99
C HIS A 179 -12.43 1.54 14.04
N GLY A 180 -12.65 1.01 15.24
CA GLY A 180 -13.41 -0.22 15.51
C GLY A 180 -12.57 -1.49 15.69
N GLU A 181 -13.18 -2.55 16.22
CA GLU A 181 -12.55 -3.88 16.33
C GLU A 181 -12.35 -4.55 14.97
N VAL A 182 -13.27 -4.25 14.04
CA VAL A 182 -13.24 -4.67 12.64
C VAL A 182 -13.00 -3.44 11.78
N HIS A 183 -12.04 -3.52 10.86
CA HIS A 183 -11.75 -2.47 9.89
C HIS A 183 -12.22 -2.93 8.52
N PRO A 184 -13.51 -2.71 8.17
CA PRO A 184 -14.01 -3.07 6.85
C PRO A 184 -13.46 -2.11 5.79
N LEU A 185 -13.21 -2.65 4.61
CA LEU A 185 -12.89 -1.87 3.42
C LEU A 185 -14.19 -1.35 2.80
N SER A 186 -14.37 -0.03 2.77
CA SER A 186 -15.51 0.63 2.14
C SER A 186 -15.15 1.17 0.75
N SER A 187 -16.14 1.30 -0.13
CA SER A 187 -16.04 2.06 -1.38
C SER A 187 -16.41 3.54 -1.20
N THR A 188 -17.02 3.88 -0.06
CA THR A 188 -17.33 5.26 0.33
C THR A 188 -16.44 5.70 1.50
N PRO A 189 -16.15 7.00 1.62
CA PRO A 189 -15.17 7.46 2.60
C PRO A 189 -15.61 7.20 4.05
N THR A 190 -14.76 6.53 4.83
CA THR A 190 -14.99 6.22 6.26
C THR A 190 -14.58 7.37 7.19
N PRO A 191 -15.01 7.44 8.46
CA PRO A 191 -14.55 8.49 9.36
C PRO A 191 -13.01 8.69 9.39
N LEU A 192 -12.56 9.94 9.45
CA LEU A 192 -11.15 10.27 9.60
C LEU A 192 -10.61 9.88 10.99
N PRO A 193 -9.30 9.57 11.13
CA PRO A 193 -8.38 9.23 10.05
C PRO A 193 -8.76 7.91 9.35
N ARG A 194 -8.52 7.85 8.04
CA ARG A 194 -8.80 6.66 7.23
C ARG A 194 -7.63 6.36 6.30
N LYS A 195 -7.53 5.10 5.87
CA LYS A 195 -6.45 4.62 5.01
C LYS A 195 -7.01 4.42 3.61
N THR A 196 -6.39 5.05 2.62
CA THR A 196 -6.81 4.98 1.22
C THR A 196 -5.98 3.95 0.49
N SER A 197 -6.64 3.00 -0.18
CA SER A 197 -6.03 1.93 -0.96
C SER A 197 -6.71 1.71 -2.30
N CYS A 198 -6.07 0.96 -3.19
CA CYS A 198 -6.69 0.54 -4.45
C CYS A 198 -7.48 -0.76 -4.27
N ARG A 199 -8.78 -0.77 -4.59
CA ARG A 199 -9.63 -1.97 -4.54
C ARG A 199 -9.27 -3.03 -5.58
N ALA A 200 -8.58 -2.66 -6.65
CA ALA A 200 -8.20 -3.61 -7.70
C ALA A 200 -6.99 -4.47 -7.33
N CYS A 201 -5.99 -3.90 -6.66
CA CYS A 201 -4.73 -4.58 -6.37
C CYS A 201 -4.34 -4.59 -4.89
N GLY A 202 -5.11 -3.93 -4.02
CA GLY A 202 -4.86 -3.85 -2.58
C GLY A 202 -3.76 -2.86 -2.17
N SER A 203 -3.05 -2.20 -3.10
CA SER A 203 -1.95 -1.31 -2.73
C SER A 203 -2.43 -0.16 -1.85
N PRO A 204 -1.82 0.07 -0.67
CA PRO A 204 -2.06 1.26 0.13
C PRO A 204 -1.39 2.48 -0.54
N LEU A 205 -2.04 3.64 -0.49
CA LEU A 205 -1.58 4.86 -1.17
C LEU A 205 -1.23 5.99 -0.20
N PHE A 206 -2.13 6.30 0.73
CA PHE A 206 -1.89 7.26 1.80
C PHE A 206 -2.92 7.11 2.93
N ASP A 207 -2.60 7.65 4.10
CA ASP A 207 -3.58 7.90 5.16
C ASP A 207 -4.13 9.32 5.04
N GLU A 208 -5.46 9.46 5.04
CA GLU A 208 -6.15 10.75 5.04
C GLU A 208 -6.48 11.16 6.47
N GLY A 209 -5.97 12.33 6.86
CA GLY A 209 -6.32 13.01 8.10
C GLY A 209 -7.27 14.19 7.87
N ARG A 210 -7.42 15.01 8.91
CA ARG A 210 -8.25 16.23 8.87
C ARG A 210 -7.78 17.20 7.79
N ASN A 211 -6.52 17.63 7.88
CA ASN A 211 -5.93 18.64 7.00
C ASN A 211 -4.71 18.13 6.20
N MET A 212 -4.28 16.89 6.44
CA MET A 212 -3.06 16.32 5.90
C MET A 212 -3.32 14.96 5.25
N CYS A 213 -2.49 14.60 4.27
CA CYS A 213 -2.37 13.25 3.73
C CYS A 213 -0.97 12.73 4.01
N ILE A 214 -0.87 11.49 4.52
CA ILE A 214 0.41 10.81 4.73
C ILE A 214 0.59 9.82 3.59
N ALA A 215 1.28 10.24 2.53
CA ALA A 215 1.53 9.43 1.35
C ALA A 215 2.74 8.51 1.52
N PHE A 216 2.76 7.43 0.73
CA PHE A 216 3.79 6.39 0.84
C PHE A 216 4.78 6.50 -0.32
N PRO A 217 6.04 6.91 -0.11
CA PRO A 217 7.04 7.10 -1.17
C PRO A 217 7.22 5.93 -2.15
N PRO A 218 7.08 4.64 -1.76
CA PRO A 218 7.17 3.54 -2.71
C PRO A 218 6.15 3.58 -3.87
N THR A 219 5.02 4.28 -3.70
CA THR A 219 3.97 4.42 -4.73
C THR A 219 4.24 5.59 -5.67
N PHE A 220 5.24 6.43 -5.38
CA PHE A 220 5.62 7.52 -6.26
C PHE A 220 6.41 7.02 -7.47
N GLU A 221 6.12 7.63 -8.60
CA GLU A 221 6.81 7.38 -9.86
C GLU A 221 8.12 8.18 -9.83
N PHE A 222 9.24 7.50 -9.59
CA PHE A 222 10.59 8.05 -9.66
C PHE A 222 11.42 7.28 -10.68
N ALA A 223 12.43 7.92 -11.28
CA ALA A 223 13.47 7.18 -12.00
C ALA A 223 14.38 6.49 -10.97
N ARG A 224 14.34 5.16 -10.91
CA ARG A 224 15.11 4.34 -9.96
C ARG A 224 16.42 3.84 -10.55
N THR A 225 16.52 3.83 -11.88
CA THR A 225 17.71 3.40 -12.61
C THR A 225 18.14 4.43 -13.65
N LYS A 226 19.43 4.39 -14.03
CA LYS A 226 19.96 5.21 -15.12
C LYS A 226 19.22 4.96 -16.44
N LYS A 227 18.84 3.70 -16.71
CA LYS A 227 18.09 3.33 -17.92
C LYS A 227 16.69 3.98 -17.96
N GLU A 228 15.99 4.03 -16.83
CA GLU A 228 14.70 4.72 -16.74
C GLU A 228 14.87 6.23 -16.94
N LEU A 229 15.93 6.80 -16.37
CA LEU A 229 16.26 8.21 -16.54
C LEU A 229 16.61 8.55 -18.00
N ASP A 230 17.34 7.68 -18.69
CA ASP A 230 17.73 7.88 -20.10
C ASP A 230 16.54 7.71 -21.04
N LYS A 231 15.71 6.68 -20.84
CA LYS A 231 14.45 6.49 -21.58
C LYS A 231 13.53 7.71 -21.47
N TYR A 232 13.46 8.33 -20.29
CA TYR A 232 12.70 9.55 -20.07
C TYR A 232 13.18 10.72 -20.96
N LYS A 233 14.51 10.88 -21.09
CA LYS A 233 15.11 11.92 -21.95
C LYS A 233 14.76 11.71 -23.42
N GLU A 234 14.76 10.46 -23.88
CA GLU A 234 14.48 10.11 -25.28
C GLU A 234 13.01 10.34 -25.65
N THR A 235 12.07 10.08 -24.74
CA THR A 235 10.63 10.30 -24.98
C THR A 235 10.18 11.76 -24.96
N GLY A 236 11.11 12.72 -24.92
CA GLY A 236 10.78 14.15 -25.04
C GLY A 236 9.94 14.70 -23.89
N GLY A 237 9.98 14.09 -22.70
CA GLY A 237 9.34 14.62 -21.49
C GLY A 237 7.87 14.98 -21.68
N ALA A 238 7.08 14.10 -22.30
CA ALA A 238 5.63 14.24 -22.31
C ALA A 238 5.11 14.17 -20.85
N GLU A 239 5.00 15.35 -20.24
CA GLU A 239 4.21 15.76 -19.07
C GLU A 239 3.74 14.62 -18.15
N ARG A 240 4.68 13.87 -17.58
CA ARG A 240 4.43 13.19 -16.31
C ARG A 240 5.11 13.98 -15.21
N PRO A 241 4.36 14.38 -14.18
CA PRO A 241 4.83 15.39 -13.28
C PRO A 241 5.77 14.78 -12.26
N HIS A 242 7.05 14.93 -12.56
CA HIS A 242 8.13 14.69 -11.63
C HIS A 242 8.80 16.03 -11.39
N GLY A 243 9.03 16.31 -10.11
CA GLY A 243 9.40 17.63 -9.66
C GLY A 243 10.64 18.05 -10.41
N LYS A 244 10.58 19.22 -11.05
CA LYS A 244 11.81 19.91 -11.41
C LYS A 244 12.56 20.09 -10.09
N GLY A 245 13.61 19.29 -9.89
CA GLY A 245 14.57 19.55 -8.83
C GLY A 245 15.06 20.97 -9.02
N GLU A 246 15.06 21.76 -7.95
CA GLU A 246 15.83 22.98 -7.91
C GLU A 246 17.30 22.59 -8.14
N GLU A 247 17.95 23.24 -9.11
CA GLU A 247 19.33 22.98 -9.56
C GLU A 247 19.58 21.68 -10.35
N GLY A 248 19.17 21.63 -11.62
CA GLY A 248 19.94 21.11 -12.78
C GLY A 248 20.48 19.67 -12.81
N GLY A 249 20.47 18.92 -11.70
CA GLY A 249 21.02 17.58 -11.55
C GLY A 249 19.92 16.53 -11.64
N LYS A 250 19.94 15.73 -12.70
CA LYS A 250 18.97 14.66 -12.92
C LYS A 250 19.19 13.55 -11.90
N GLN A 251 18.21 13.31 -11.04
CA GLN A 251 18.36 12.41 -9.91
C GLN A 251 17.88 10.98 -10.19
N ILE A 252 18.65 9.99 -9.72
CA ILE A 252 18.30 8.57 -9.69
C ILE A 252 17.96 8.19 -8.24
N GLY A 253 16.88 7.44 -8.04
CA GLY A 253 16.46 6.98 -6.72
C GLY A 253 15.49 7.93 -6.02
N LEU A 254 15.53 7.96 -4.69
CA LEU A 254 14.61 8.73 -3.85
C LEU A 254 15.00 10.22 -3.82
N PRO A 255 14.13 11.16 -4.23
CA PRO A 255 14.42 12.60 -4.23
C PRO A 255 14.78 13.18 -2.84
N PRO A 256 15.63 14.22 -2.69
CA PRO A 256 15.93 14.86 -1.40
C PRO A 256 14.66 15.24 -0.65
N ALA A 257 13.67 15.75 -1.38
CA ALA A 257 12.37 16.12 -0.82
C ALA A 257 11.66 14.95 -0.12
N PHE A 258 11.96 13.70 -0.46
CA PHE A 258 11.39 12.50 0.16
C PHE A 258 12.34 11.81 1.13
N GLN A 259 13.54 12.33 1.38
CA GLN A 259 14.48 11.70 2.30
C GLN A 259 13.92 11.77 3.73
N PRO A 260 13.84 10.62 4.43
CA PRO A 260 13.38 10.59 5.81
C PRO A 260 14.42 11.22 6.73
N ASN A 261 13.94 11.87 7.79
CA ASN A 261 14.82 12.52 8.77
C ASN A 261 14.89 11.78 10.11
N CYS A 262 13.97 10.87 10.39
CA CYS A 262 13.93 10.11 11.64
C CYS A 262 13.12 8.81 11.53
N HIS A 263 13.27 8.00 12.58
CA HIS A 263 12.44 6.83 12.88
C HIS A 263 11.56 7.14 14.07
N ILE A 264 10.28 6.84 13.96
CA ILE A 264 9.31 6.91 15.05
C ILE A 264 8.83 5.49 15.40
N PHE A 265 8.47 5.27 16.66
CA PHE A 265 8.12 3.95 17.20
C PHE A 265 9.23 2.89 17.08
N TYR A 266 10.49 3.32 17.09
CA TYR A 266 11.62 2.47 16.75
C TYR A 266 11.86 1.32 17.75
N GLU A 267 11.32 1.40 18.95
CA GLU A 267 11.30 0.30 19.92
C GLU A 267 10.57 -0.94 19.37
N ARG A 268 9.58 -0.75 18.48
CA ARG A 268 8.78 -1.82 17.87
C ARG A 268 9.35 -2.35 16.55
N ARG A 269 10.58 -1.97 16.18
CA ARG A 269 11.20 -2.39 14.93
C ARG A 269 11.31 -3.91 14.82
N LEU A 270 11.10 -4.44 13.61
CA LEU A 270 11.35 -5.85 13.30
C LEU A 270 12.80 -6.10 12.86
N VAL A 271 13.49 -5.05 12.41
CA VAL A 271 14.88 -5.10 11.97
C VAL A 271 15.60 -3.86 12.48
N ASP A 272 16.86 -4.02 12.90
CA ASP A 272 17.73 -2.89 13.20
C ASP A 272 18.09 -2.15 11.89
N VAL A 273 17.88 -0.84 11.86
CA VAL A 273 18.18 0.03 10.72
C VAL A 273 19.32 0.98 11.08
N LYS A 274 20.51 0.69 10.55
CA LYS A 274 21.73 1.46 10.78
C LYS A 274 21.97 2.50 9.68
N ASP A 275 21.30 3.63 9.76
CA ASP A 275 21.32 4.69 8.74
C ASP A 275 21.72 6.07 9.27
N GLY A 276 22.05 6.19 10.57
CA GLY A 276 22.45 7.45 11.21
C GLY A 276 21.32 8.45 11.42
N LEU A 277 20.07 8.11 11.11
CA LEU A 277 18.91 8.97 11.38
C LEU A 277 18.50 8.89 12.85
N VAL A 278 17.90 9.98 13.36
CA VAL A 278 17.39 10.04 14.74
C VAL A 278 16.33 8.96 14.96
N LYS A 279 16.41 8.23 16.08
CA LYS A 279 15.45 7.19 16.44
C LYS A 279 14.65 7.60 17.68
N TRP A 280 13.34 7.57 17.60
CA TRP A 280 12.43 7.90 18.70
C TRP A 280 11.69 6.65 19.18
N ARG A 281 11.57 6.46 20.51
CA ARG A 281 10.78 5.37 21.11
C ARG A 281 9.31 5.44 20.70
N GLY A 282 8.77 6.64 20.61
CA GLY A 282 7.40 6.94 20.20
C GLY A 282 7.34 7.96 19.06
N MET A 283 6.49 8.98 19.21
CA MET A 283 6.40 10.08 18.26
C MET A 283 7.65 10.97 18.35
N ASN A 284 8.09 11.53 17.22
CA ASN A 284 9.18 12.51 17.22
C ASN A 284 8.82 13.72 18.08
N ASP A 285 9.81 14.27 18.78
CA ASP A 285 9.70 15.46 19.64
C ASP A 285 8.83 15.29 20.90
N ASP A 286 8.06 14.19 21.00
CA ASP A 286 7.19 13.87 22.14
C ASP A 286 7.64 12.61 22.92
N SER A 287 8.76 11.99 22.56
CA SER A 287 9.24 10.76 23.20
C SER A 287 10.76 10.75 23.40
N GLU A 288 11.28 9.74 24.09
CA GLU A 288 12.73 9.60 24.28
C GLU A 288 13.42 9.14 22.99
N GLN A 289 14.62 9.66 22.74
CA GLN A 289 15.47 9.18 21.65
C GLN A 289 16.19 7.89 22.04
N MET A 290 16.28 6.95 21.11
CA MET A 290 17.03 5.71 21.25
C MET A 290 18.37 5.83 20.51
N LYS A 291 19.41 5.17 21.03
CA LYS A 291 20.64 4.96 20.26
C LYS A 291 20.41 3.89 19.18
N GLU A 292 21.21 3.94 18.12
CA GLU A 292 21.07 3.06 16.96
C GLU A 292 21.23 1.56 17.31
N ASP A 293 22.15 1.24 18.22
CA ASP A 293 22.39 -0.13 18.72
C ASP A 293 21.66 -0.45 20.04
N GLU A 294 20.75 0.44 20.49
CA GLU A 294 20.01 0.24 21.74
C GLU A 294 18.99 -0.89 21.58
N ARG A 295 19.09 -1.92 22.43
CA ARG A 295 18.08 -2.99 22.45
C ARG A 295 16.72 -2.44 22.92
N PRO A 296 15.59 -2.93 22.36
CA PRO A 296 14.25 -2.50 22.75
C PRO A 296 14.03 -2.53 24.26
#